data_AF-X1ES63-F1
#
_entry.id   AF-X1ES63-F1
#
_cell.length_a   1.000
_cell.length_b   1.000
_cell.length_c   1.000
_cell.angle_alpha   90.00
_cell.angle_beta   90.00
_cell.angle_gamma   90.00
#
_symmetry.space_group_name_H-M   'P 1'
#
loop_
_entity.id
_entity.type
_entity.pdbx_description
1 polymer ?
#
loop_
_entity_poly.entity_id
_entity_poly.type
_entity_poly.pdbx_seq_one_letter_code
_entity_poly.pdbx_strand_id
1 'polypeptide(L)'
;MELFGHTVNGCFAEYCVIPLVSTRKLPDDLPFEKGCLLEPMGIPLRAVYEGEVEGDSVVVIGCGPIGQFAVGISRIKGAEKIIATDINEKRLNLA
;
A
#
# COMPACT_ATOMS: atom_id res chain seq x y z
N MET A 1 -4.23 2.34 22.94
CA MET A 1 -3.19 2.19 21.89
C MET A 1 -3.14 3.50 21.15
N GLU A 2 -1.97 4.14 21.09
CA GLU A 2 -1.78 5.38 20.34
C GLU A 2 -1.48 5.04 18.88
N LEU A 3 -2.17 5.72 17.96
CA LEU A 3 -2.03 5.56 16.52
C LEU A 3 -1.67 6.93 15.95
N PHE A 4 -0.44 7.04 15.45
CA PHE A 4 0.10 8.28 14.88
C PHE A 4 -0.76 8.77 13.72
N GLY A 5 -1.22 10.02 13.77
CA GLY A 5 -2.12 10.59 12.76
C GLY A 5 -3.61 10.26 12.95
N HIS A 6 -3.99 9.54 14.01
CA HIS A 6 -5.39 9.24 14.33
C HIS A 6 -5.75 9.59 15.77
N THR A 7 -5.18 8.88 16.76
CA THR A 7 -5.45 9.17 18.19
C THR A 7 -4.43 10.13 18.79
N VAL A 8 -3.35 10.42 18.07
CA VAL A 8 -2.38 11.49 18.36
C VAL A 8 -2.11 12.27 17.07
N ASN A 9 -1.64 13.52 17.21
CA ASN A 9 -1.38 14.39 16.07
C ASN A 9 -0.42 13.75 15.04
N GLY A 10 -0.77 13.89 13.76
CA GLY A 10 0.03 13.40 12.64
C GLY A 10 1.02 14.42 12.10
N CYS A 11 1.34 14.29 10.81
CA CYS A 11 2.39 15.06 10.13
C CYS A 11 1.90 16.07 9.09
N PHE A 12 0.61 16.44 9.08
CA PHE A 12 0.13 17.59 8.30
C PHE A 12 0.50 18.91 8.99
N ALA A 13 1.80 19.13 9.14
CA ALA A 13 2.43 20.27 9.79
C ALA A 13 3.89 20.38 9.29
N GLU A 14 4.53 21.53 9.49
CA GLU A 14 5.95 21.70 9.14
C GLU A 14 6.87 20.77 9.94
N TYR A 15 6.48 20.42 11.17
CA TYR A 15 7.20 19.50 12.06
C TYR A 15 6.22 18.61 12.83
N CYS A 16 6.63 17.39 13.16
CA CYS A 16 5.87 16.48 14.01
C CYS A 16 6.81 15.63 14.89
N VAL A 17 6.28 15.15 16.03
CA VAL A 17 6.97 14.16 16.86
C VAL A 17 6.49 12.79 16.44
N ILE A 18 7.34 12.06 15.71
CA ILE A 18 7.01 10.72 15.23
C ILE A 18 7.61 9.65 16.16
N PRO A 19 6.83 8.62 16.57
CA PRO A 19 7.37 7.49 17.30
C PRO A 19 8.43 6.76 16.47
N LEU A 20 9.56 6.38 17.10
CA LEU A 20 10.66 5.68 16.42
C LEU A 20 10.18 4.42 15.66
N VAL A 21 9.22 3.70 16.23
CA VAL A 21 8.62 2.48 15.63
C VAL A 21 7.91 2.74 14.30
N SER A 22 7.46 3.97 14.07
CA SER A 22 6.78 4.42 12.83
C SER A 22 7.75 5.06 11.83
N THR A 23 9.05 5.13 12.13
CA THR A 23 10.07 5.70 11.23
C THR A 23 10.79 4.61 10.45
N ARG A 24 11.15 4.90 9.20
CA ARG A 24 11.98 4.03 8.36
C ARG A 24 13.06 4.86 7.69
N LYS A 25 14.29 4.36 7.66
CA LYS A 25 15.37 4.97 6.90
C LYS A 25 15.11 4.73 5.41
N LEU A 26 15.06 5.81 4.63
CA LEU A 26 14.95 5.73 3.18
C LEU A 26 16.35 5.72 2.54
N PRO A 27 16.52 5.10 1.36
CA PRO A 27 17.70 5.30 0.53
C PRO A 27 17.88 6.78 0.17
N ASP A 28 19.14 7.23 0.07
CA ASP A 28 19.47 8.63 -0.19
C ASP A 28 19.00 9.11 -1.59
N ASP A 29 18.82 8.17 -2.52
CA ASP A 29 18.39 8.42 -3.90
C ASP A 29 16.86 8.28 -4.10
N LEU A 30 16.10 7.95 -3.05
CA LEU A 30 14.65 7.81 -3.12
C LEU A 30 13.94 9.16 -2.82
N PRO A 31 13.20 9.76 -3.78
CA PRO A 31 12.45 10.98 -3.53
C PRO A 31 11.40 10.81 -2.43
N PHE A 32 11.20 11.83 -1.59
CA PHE A 32 10.27 11.78 -0.47
C PHE A 32 8.82 11.53 -0.90
N GLU A 33 8.41 12.04 -2.06
CA GLU A 33 7.07 11.82 -2.63
C GLU A 33 6.83 10.36 -3.00
N LYS A 34 7.90 9.59 -3.26
CA LYS A 34 7.79 8.13 -3.43
C LYS A 34 7.88 7.42 -2.09
N GLY A 35 8.73 7.90 -1.18
CA GLY A 35 8.85 7.37 0.18
C GLY A 35 7.54 7.40 0.96
N CYS A 36 6.70 8.43 0.78
CA CYS A 36 5.41 8.52 1.47
C CYS A 36 4.42 7.42 1.04
N LEU A 37 4.59 6.80 -0.13
CA LEU A 37 3.73 5.72 -0.62
C LEU A 37 3.98 4.39 0.11
N LEU A 38 5.08 4.26 0.86
CA LEU A 38 5.41 3.02 1.59
C LEU A 38 4.37 2.66 2.65
N GLU A 39 3.75 3.65 3.29
CA GLU A 39 2.71 3.43 4.30
C GLU A 39 1.45 2.79 3.69
N PRO A 40 0.77 3.39 2.69
CA PRO A 40 -0.42 2.80 2.09
C PRO A 40 -0.11 1.51 1.32
N MET A 41 1.13 1.34 0.83
CA MET A 41 1.58 0.09 0.19
C MET A 41 1.80 -1.06 1.21
N GLY A 42 2.08 -0.74 2.48
CA GLY A 42 2.35 -1.74 3.52
C GLY A 42 1.15 -2.65 3.81
N ILE A 43 -0.07 -2.11 3.75
CA ILE A 43 -1.31 -2.87 3.98
C ILE A 43 -1.50 -3.99 2.93
N PRO A 44 -1.54 -3.70 1.61
CA PRO A 44 -1.69 -4.74 0.60
C PRO A 44 -0.48 -5.67 0.53
N LEU A 45 0.73 -5.18 0.84
CA LEU A 45 1.91 -6.04 0.96
C LEU A 45 1.69 -7.14 2.00
N ARG A 46 1.25 -6.75 3.20
CA ARG A 46 0.94 -7.71 4.26
C ARG A 46 -0.13 -8.70 3.84
N ALA A 47 -1.25 -8.21 3.29
CA ALA A 47 -2.37 -9.05 2.88
C ALA A 47 -1.95 -10.10 1.83
N VAL A 48 -1.16 -9.70 0.83
CA VAL A 48 -0.68 -10.60 -0.23
C VAL A 48 0.29 -11.65 0.32
N TYR A 49 1.19 -11.26 1.23
CA TYR A 49 2.15 -12.20 1.82
C TYR A 49 1.50 -13.18 2.80
N GLU A 50 0.58 -12.71 3.64
CA GLU A 50 -0.19 -13.58 4.55
C GLU A 50 -1.20 -14.46 3.79
N GLY A 51 -1.63 -14.03 2.60
CA GLY A 51 -2.53 -14.79 1.74
C GLY A 51 -1.85 -15.83 0.83
N GLU A 52 -0.52 -15.95 0.86
CA GLU A 52 0.26 -16.96 0.13
C GLU A 52 -0.10 -17.11 -1.36
N VAL A 53 -0.40 -16.01 -2.04
CA VAL A 53 -1.06 -15.97 -3.37
C VAL A 53 -0.28 -16.54 -4.56
N GLU A 54 0.90 -17.12 -4.35
CA GLU A 54 1.78 -17.59 -5.42
C GLU A 54 1.17 -18.80 -6.14
N GLY A 55 0.99 -18.70 -7.45
CA GLY A 55 0.29 -19.71 -8.26
C GLY A 55 -1.24 -19.66 -8.17
N ASP A 56 -1.81 -18.77 -7.36
CA ASP A 56 -3.27 -18.67 -7.20
C ASP A 56 -3.92 -17.64 -8.14
N SER A 57 -5.25 -17.75 -8.26
CA SER A 57 -6.08 -16.69 -8.83
C SER A 57 -6.54 -15.71 -7.74
N VAL A 58 -6.16 -14.44 -7.87
CA VAL A 58 -6.48 -13.37 -6.93
C VAL A 58 -7.58 -12.46 -7.50
N VAL A 59 -8.58 -12.15 -6.67
CA VAL A 59 -9.60 -11.14 -6.99
C VAL A 59 -9.40 -9.91 -6.11
N VAL A 60 -9.19 -8.75 -6.72
CA VAL A 60 -9.10 -7.45 -6.04
C VAL A 60 -10.42 -6.70 -6.22
N ILE A 61 -11.13 -6.51 -5.11
CA ILE A 61 -12.42 -5.79 -5.09
C ILE A 61 -12.18 -4.34 -4.65
N GLY A 62 -12.31 -3.42 -5.60
CA GLY A 62 -12.00 -2.00 -5.46
C GLY A 62 -10.57 -1.67 -5.91
N CYS A 63 -10.46 -0.77 -6.88
CA CYS A 63 -9.21 -0.30 -7.50
C CYS A 63 -8.84 1.13 -7.04
N GLY A 64 -9.15 1.46 -5.78
CA GLY A 64 -8.58 2.62 -5.10
C GLY A 64 -7.07 2.43 -4.83
N PRO A 65 -6.39 3.38 -4.14
CA PRO A 65 -4.93 3.32 -3.95
C PRO A 65 -4.42 2.00 -3.40
N ILE A 66 -5.08 1.45 -2.37
CA ILE A 66 -4.75 0.15 -1.78
C ILE A 66 -4.92 -0.99 -2.78
N GLY A 67 -6.02 -0.99 -3.54
CA GLY A 67 -6.30 -2.00 -4.56
C GLY A 67 -5.29 -2.00 -5.70
N GLN A 68 -4.86 -0.81 -6.15
CA GLN A 68 -3.82 -0.68 -7.17
C GLN A 68 -2.50 -1.30 -6.72
N PHE A 69 -2.10 -1.02 -5.47
CA PHE A 69 -0.92 -1.67 -4.88
C PHE A 69 -1.14 -3.18 -4.73
N ALA A 70 -2.32 -3.64 -4.31
CA ALA A 70 -2.63 -5.07 -4.19
C ALA A 70 -2.49 -5.80 -5.54
N VAL A 71 -2.97 -5.21 -6.65
CA VAL A 71 -2.81 -5.77 -7.99
C VAL A 71 -1.32 -5.90 -8.36
N GLY A 72 -0.56 -4.81 -8.20
CA GLY A 72 0.88 -4.82 -8.50
C GLY A 72 1.67 -5.81 -7.64
N ILE A 73 1.42 -5.84 -6.33
CA ILE A 73 2.11 -6.71 -5.40
C ILE A 73 1.73 -8.18 -5.62
N SER A 74 0.46 -8.49 -5.91
CA SER A 74 0.03 -9.86 -6.25
C SER A 74 0.78 -10.36 -7.49
N ARG A 75 0.96 -9.49 -8.50
CA ARG A 75 1.75 -9.82 -9.70
C ARG A 75 3.21 -10.11 -9.35
N ILE A 76 3.82 -9.26 -8.51
CA ILE A 76 5.21 -9.45 -8.05
C ILE A 76 5.35 -10.75 -7.23
N LYS A 77 4.36 -11.09 -6.42
CA LYS A 77 4.37 -12.29 -5.56
C LYS A 77 4.06 -13.58 -6.32
N GLY A 78 3.70 -13.50 -7.61
CA GLY A 78 3.55 -14.66 -8.48
C GLY A 78 2.13 -15.22 -8.55
N ALA A 79 1.10 -14.41 -8.32
CA ALA A 79 -0.28 -14.81 -8.63
C ALA A 79 -0.41 -15.17 -10.12
N GLU A 80 -1.03 -16.31 -10.42
CA GLU A 80 -1.22 -16.81 -11.79
C GLU A 80 -2.21 -15.93 -12.57
N LYS A 81 -3.28 -15.51 -11.89
CA LYS A 81 -4.33 -14.68 -12.47
C LYS A 81 -4.77 -13.61 -11.49
N ILE A 82 -4.94 -12.39 -11.98
CA ILE A 82 -5.43 -11.27 -11.17
C ILE A 82 -6.67 -10.69 -11.84
N ILE A 83 -7.77 -10.65 -11.11
CA ILE A 83 -9.05 -10.08 -11.56
C ILE A 83 -9.33 -8.85 -10.71
N ALA A 84 -9.28 -7.68 -11.31
CA ALA A 84 -9.59 -6.41 -10.66
C ALA A 84 -11.05 -6.02 -10.94
N THR A 85 -11.75 -5.48 -9.95
CA THR A 85 -13.11 -4.96 -10.10
C THR A 85 -13.21 -3.56 -9.48
N ASP A 86 -13.85 -2.63 -10.17
CA ASP A 86 -14.19 -1.29 -9.66
C ASP A 86 -15.36 -0.73 -10.48
N ILE A 87 -16.15 0.16 -9.88
CA ILE A 87 -17.22 0.89 -10.58
C ILE A 87 -16.69 2.05 -11.43
N ASN A 88 -15.46 2.48 -11.16
CA ASN A 88 -14.81 3.60 -11.82
C ASN A 88 -13.85 3.09 -12.89
N GLU A 89 -14.24 3.25 -14.15
CA GLU A 89 -13.45 2.80 -15.30
C GLU A 89 -12.04 3.40 -15.33
N LYS A 90 -11.84 4.65 -14.91
CA LYS A 90 -10.51 5.27 -14.89
C LYS A 90 -9.57 4.52 -13.95
N ARG A 91 -10.06 4.09 -12.80
CA ARG A 91 -9.30 3.29 -11.82
C ARG A 91 -9.08 1.88 -12.33
N LEU A 92 -10.09 1.27 -12.96
CA LEU A 92 -9.95 -0.06 -13.52
C LEU A 92 -8.90 -0.12 -14.64
N ASN A 93 -8.82 0.91 -15.48
CA ASN A 93 -7.82 1.02 -16.56
C ASN A 93 -6.38 1.22 -16.07
N LEU A 94 -6.18 1.54 -14.79
CA LEU A 94 -4.86 1.66 -14.16
C LEU A 94 -4.36 0.32 -13.59
N ALA A 95 -5.25 -0.64 -13.37
CA ALA A 95 -4.97 -1.92 -12.68
C ALA A 95 -4.34 -2.97 -13.61
#